data_AF-A0A960R232-F1
#
_entry.id   AF-A0A960R232-F1
#
_cell.length_a   1.000
_cell.length_b   1.000
_cell.length_c   1.000
_cell.angle_alpha   90.00
_cell.angle_beta   90.00
_cell.angle_gamma   90.00
#
_symmetry.space_group_name_H-M   'P 1'
#
loop_
_entity.id
_entity.type
_entity.pdbx_description
1 polymer ?
#
loop_
_entity_poly.entity_id
_entity_poly.type
_entity_poly.pdbx_seq_one_letter_code
_entity_poly.pdbx_strand_id
1 'polypeptide(L)'
;MERLANGANWGGLPPTQDEFVPALVAVLFPRNPLICAGTSVESMGCRHLSEWGTGLSSTELIVPSPMAERTGVNLEGRTSLRCLANTGARRFLVIEFDELALEEQAAIHIHLAARYPLALVVHSGGKSLHGWFFVAGRAEDELRGFMNYAVGLGADPHTWTRCQAVRTPGGLRRVGGSVRVQQVFFFNPNFGG
;
A
#
# COMPACT_ATOMS: atom_id res chain seq x y z
N MET A 1 35.46 -19.63 30.32
CA MET A 1 35.44 -18.66 29.21
C MET A 1 34.00 -18.36 28.89
N GLU A 2 33.64 -17.12 29.14
CA GLU A 2 32.31 -16.60 29.42
C GLU A 2 31.75 -15.90 28.17
N ARG A 3 30.44 -16.11 27.91
CA ARG A 3 29.45 -15.24 27.22
C ARG A 3 29.84 -14.61 25.87
N LEU A 4 28.98 -14.62 24.85
CA LEU A 4 27.76 -13.81 24.80
C LEU A 4 26.69 -14.50 23.94
N ALA A 5 25.73 -15.16 24.62
CA ALA A 5 24.38 -15.29 24.12
C ALA A 5 23.61 -14.03 24.54
N ASN A 6 23.44 -13.08 23.63
CA ASN A 6 22.46 -11.99 23.75
C ASN A 6 21.56 -12.03 22.50
N GLY A 7 20.78 -13.11 22.38
CA GLY A 7 19.60 -13.11 21.53
C GLY A 7 18.43 -12.66 22.38
N ALA A 8 17.89 -11.48 22.09
CA ALA A 8 16.72 -10.94 22.78
C ALA A 8 15.61 -12.00 22.85
N ASN A 9 15.12 -12.24 24.05
CA ASN A 9 13.96 -13.09 24.32
C ASN A 9 12.71 -12.37 23.79
N TRP A 10 12.35 -12.62 22.54
CA TRP A 10 11.05 -12.20 21.97
C TRP A 10 9.97 -13.11 22.56
N GLY A 11 9.58 -12.84 23.81
CA GLY A 11 8.67 -13.67 24.62
C GLY A 11 7.20 -13.72 24.17
N GLY A 12 6.93 -13.54 22.87
CA GLY A 12 5.62 -13.68 22.26
C GLY A 12 5.72 -14.41 20.93
N LEU A 13 4.70 -15.22 20.60
CA LEU A 13 4.54 -15.71 19.22
C LEU A 13 4.50 -14.50 18.27
N PRO A 14 5.07 -14.62 17.05
CA PRO A 14 4.92 -13.56 16.06
C PRO A 14 3.42 -13.32 15.81
N PRO A 15 3.01 -12.05 15.58
CA PRO A 15 1.61 -11.75 15.34
C PRO A 15 1.08 -12.56 14.16
N THR A 16 -0.15 -13.05 14.30
CA THR A 16 -0.84 -13.69 13.18
C THR A 16 -1.05 -12.69 12.04
N GLN A 17 -1.30 -13.17 10.82
CA GLN A 17 -1.64 -12.27 9.70
C GLN A 17 -2.85 -11.38 10.04
N ASP A 18 -3.81 -11.94 10.80
CA ASP A 18 -5.03 -11.28 11.29
C ASP A 18 -4.78 -10.17 12.30
N GLU A 19 -3.64 -10.19 12.99
CA GLU A 19 -3.19 -9.12 13.88
C GLU A 19 -2.25 -8.15 13.15
N PHE A 20 -1.35 -8.68 12.31
CA PHE A 20 -0.31 -7.92 11.63
C PHE A 20 -0.88 -6.94 10.60
N VAL A 21 -1.79 -7.38 9.73
CA VAL A 21 -2.27 -6.54 8.62
C VAL A 21 -3.07 -5.33 9.14
N PRO A 22 -4.05 -5.48 10.04
CA PRO A 22 -4.77 -4.32 10.58
C PRO A 22 -3.84 -3.35 11.33
N ALA A 23 -2.87 -3.87 12.10
CA ALA A 23 -1.89 -3.04 12.81
C ALA A 23 -0.99 -2.26 11.85
N LEU A 24 -0.47 -2.92 10.80
CA LEU A 24 0.33 -2.28 9.76
C LEU A 24 -0.46 -1.18 9.05
N VAL A 25 -1.69 -1.48 8.62
CA VAL A 25 -2.57 -0.50 7.96
C VAL A 25 -2.91 0.66 8.90
N ALA A 26 -3.02 0.43 10.21
CA ALA A 26 -3.24 1.50 11.19
C ALA A 26 -2.06 2.47 11.32
N VAL A 27 -0.82 1.97 11.19
CA VAL A 27 0.36 2.86 11.11
C VAL A 27 0.35 3.65 9.81
N LEU A 28 0.04 3.00 8.69
CA LEU A 28 -0.04 3.67 7.39
C LEU A 28 -1.14 4.73 7.36
N PHE A 29 -2.30 4.47 7.98
CA PHE A 29 -3.50 5.31 7.94
C PHE A 29 -4.00 5.64 9.36
N PRO A 30 -3.39 6.62 10.04
CA PRO A 30 -3.73 6.96 11.42
C PRO A 30 -5.07 7.72 11.51
N ARG A 31 -5.63 7.77 12.72
CA ARG A 31 -6.88 8.48 13.07
C ARG A 31 -8.17 7.87 12.49
N ASN A 32 -8.19 6.55 12.31
CA ASN A 32 -9.39 5.81 11.88
C ASN A 32 -10.09 6.34 10.60
N PRO A 33 -9.37 6.58 9.50
CA PRO A 33 -9.97 7.13 8.27
C PRO A 33 -10.85 6.09 7.56
N LEU A 34 -11.65 6.55 6.59
CA LEU A 34 -12.31 5.68 5.64
C LEU A 34 -11.26 5.06 4.69
N ILE A 35 -11.23 3.73 4.65
CA ILE A 35 -10.36 2.92 3.79
C ILE A 35 -11.23 2.18 2.77
N CYS A 36 -10.84 2.29 1.50
CA CYS A 36 -11.40 1.46 0.44
C CYS A 36 -10.46 0.27 0.17
N ALA A 37 -10.92 -0.94 0.51
CA ALA A 37 -10.16 -2.18 0.32
C ALA A 37 -11.09 -3.33 -0.11
N GLY A 38 -10.55 -4.42 -0.63
CA GLY A 38 -11.37 -5.51 -1.17
C GLY A 38 -10.56 -6.69 -1.71
N THR A 39 -11.25 -7.78 -2.04
CA THR A 39 -10.62 -8.98 -2.62
C THR A 39 -10.45 -8.87 -4.13
N SER A 40 -11.18 -7.97 -4.78
CA SER A 40 -11.03 -7.57 -6.18
C SER A 40 -11.59 -6.16 -6.38
N VAL A 41 -11.43 -5.58 -7.56
CA VAL A 41 -11.99 -4.24 -7.84
C VAL A 41 -13.52 -4.23 -7.85
N GLU A 42 -14.16 -5.37 -8.12
CA GLU A 42 -15.61 -5.59 -8.06
C GLU A 42 -16.11 -5.86 -6.63
N SER A 43 -15.22 -6.28 -5.72
CA SER A 43 -15.55 -6.66 -4.35
C SER A 43 -14.81 -5.78 -3.33
N MET A 44 -14.93 -4.46 -3.52
CA MET A 44 -14.40 -3.45 -2.60
C MET A 44 -15.46 -3.03 -1.57
N GLY A 45 -15.02 -2.64 -0.38
CA GLY A 45 -15.81 -1.94 0.63
C GLY A 45 -15.15 -0.61 0.99
N CYS A 46 -15.93 0.37 1.45
CA CYS A 46 -15.42 1.63 2.01
C CYS A 46 -15.93 1.79 3.45
N ARG A 47 -15.02 1.59 4.41
CA ARG A 47 -15.33 1.53 5.85
C ARG A 47 -14.24 2.23 6.65
N HIS A 48 -14.59 2.73 7.84
CA HIS A 48 -13.58 3.19 8.79
C HIS A 48 -12.62 2.05 9.08
N LEU A 49 -11.33 2.38 9.26
CA LEU A 49 -10.29 1.40 9.56
C LEU A 49 -10.69 0.44 10.70
N SER A 50 -11.28 0.95 11.78
CA SER A 50 -11.72 0.16 12.94
C SER A 50 -12.86 -0.82 12.62
N GLU A 51 -13.66 -0.56 11.59
CA GLU A 51 -14.78 -1.41 11.17
C GLU A 51 -14.31 -2.65 10.38
N TRP A 52 -13.06 -2.67 9.91
CA TRP A 52 -12.55 -3.79 9.12
C TRP A 52 -12.20 -5.03 9.94
N GLY A 53 -11.75 -4.86 11.18
CA GLY A 53 -11.24 -5.95 12.01
C GLY A 53 -10.20 -6.81 11.27
N THR A 54 -10.29 -8.13 11.42
CA THR A 54 -9.46 -9.11 10.71
C THR A 54 -9.78 -9.20 9.21
N GLY A 55 -10.88 -8.60 8.76
CA GLY A 55 -11.29 -8.61 7.35
C GLY A 55 -10.24 -7.99 6.42
N LEU A 56 -9.44 -7.01 6.89
CA LEU A 56 -8.35 -6.41 6.13
C LEU A 56 -7.31 -7.43 5.65
N SER A 57 -7.01 -8.43 6.47
CA SER A 57 -6.05 -9.50 6.15
C SER A 57 -6.48 -10.33 4.95
N SER A 58 -7.78 -10.41 4.71
CA SER A 58 -8.33 -11.15 3.57
C SER A 58 -8.29 -10.38 2.25
N THR A 59 -8.07 -9.05 2.29
CA THR A 59 -8.13 -8.18 1.11
C THR A 59 -6.92 -8.37 0.21
N GLU A 60 -7.15 -8.25 -1.10
CA GLU A 60 -6.10 -8.25 -2.11
C GLU A 60 -5.66 -6.82 -2.42
N LEU A 61 -6.62 -5.89 -2.44
CA LEU A 61 -6.45 -4.53 -2.91
C LEU A 61 -6.89 -3.49 -1.88
N ILE A 62 -6.22 -2.34 -1.90
CA ILE A 62 -6.49 -1.16 -1.09
C ILE A 62 -6.22 0.11 -1.90
N VAL A 63 -6.98 1.17 -1.67
CA VAL A 63 -6.68 2.51 -2.22
C VAL A 63 -5.62 3.16 -1.33
N PRO A 64 -4.51 3.68 -1.88
CA PRO A 64 -3.36 4.17 -1.09
C PRO A 64 -3.59 5.56 -0.47
N SER A 65 -4.85 5.97 -0.33
CA SER A 65 -5.27 7.27 0.22
C SER A 65 -6.62 7.13 0.93
N PRO A 66 -6.85 7.87 2.03
CA PRO A 66 -8.15 7.94 2.68
C PRO A 66 -9.26 8.34 1.70
N MET A 67 -10.44 7.76 1.88
CA MET A 67 -11.64 8.20 1.18
C MET A 67 -12.25 9.41 1.90
N ALA A 68 -12.88 10.30 1.15
CA ALA A 68 -13.60 11.46 1.66
C ALA A 68 -14.92 11.03 2.31
N GLU A 69 -15.69 10.19 1.61
CA GLU A 69 -16.98 9.66 2.04
C GLU A 69 -17.06 8.14 1.77
N ARG A 70 -18.19 7.50 2.11
CA ARG A 70 -18.39 6.07 1.82
C ARG A 70 -18.59 5.81 0.32
N THR A 71 -19.15 6.75 -0.41
CA THR A 71 -19.38 6.69 -1.86
C THR A 71 -19.25 8.08 -2.48
N GLY A 72 -19.03 8.15 -3.78
CA GLY A 72 -19.15 9.37 -4.58
C GLY A 72 -19.70 9.06 -5.97
N VAL A 73 -19.80 10.09 -6.81
CA VAL A 73 -20.26 9.95 -8.20
C VAL A 73 -19.06 9.86 -9.13
N ASN A 74 -19.04 8.87 -10.02
CA ASN A 74 -17.98 8.69 -11.00
C ASN A 74 -18.21 9.54 -12.27
N LEU A 75 -17.28 9.48 -13.24
CA LEU A 75 -17.36 10.28 -14.47
C LEU A 75 -18.57 9.93 -15.37
N GLU A 76 -19.22 8.78 -15.15
CA GLU A 76 -20.41 8.37 -15.90
C GLU A 76 -21.71 8.67 -15.12
N GLY A 77 -21.62 9.41 -14.01
CA GLY A 77 -22.78 9.75 -13.18
C GLY A 77 -23.26 8.63 -12.24
N ARG A 78 -22.47 7.56 -12.08
CA ARG A 78 -22.83 6.38 -11.26
C ARG A 78 -22.23 6.46 -9.87
N THR A 79 -22.97 5.99 -8.86
CA THR A 79 -22.44 5.82 -7.50
C THR A 79 -21.29 4.82 -7.49
N SER A 80 -20.17 5.19 -6.89
CA SER A 80 -18.97 4.35 -6.79
C SER A 80 -18.27 4.55 -5.45
N LEU A 81 -17.78 3.45 -4.87
CA LEU A 81 -16.91 3.49 -3.70
C LEU A 81 -15.55 4.11 -4.06
N ARG A 82 -15.02 3.75 -5.25
CA ARG A 82 -13.66 4.05 -5.70
C ARG A 82 -13.71 4.94 -6.94
N CYS A 83 -13.80 6.25 -6.72
CA CYS A 83 -13.73 7.25 -7.78
C CYS A 83 -12.96 8.50 -7.32
N LEU A 84 -12.47 9.29 -8.26
CA LEU A 84 -11.70 10.51 -7.96
C LEU A 84 -12.47 11.53 -7.11
N ALA A 85 -13.80 11.58 -7.24
CA ALA A 85 -14.66 12.45 -6.44
C ALA A 85 -14.81 11.97 -4.98
N ASN A 86 -14.60 10.67 -4.72
CA ASN A 86 -14.66 10.11 -3.37
C ASN A 86 -13.28 9.92 -2.73
N THR A 87 -12.19 9.89 -3.50
CA THR A 87 -10.85 9.74 -2.91
C THR A 87 -10.35 11.09 -2.39
N GLY A 88 -9.83 11.09 -1.16
CA GLY A 88 -9.24 12.27 -0.53
C GLY A 88 -7.88 12.66 -1.13
N ALA A 89 -7.20 13.59 -0.46
CA ALA A 89 -5.84 14.01 -0.84
C ALA A 89 -4.88 12.81 -0.81
N ARG A 90 -3.90 12.82 -1.73
CA ARG A 90 -2.95 11.72 -1.86
C ARG A 90 -2.11 11.57 -0.60
N ARG A 91 -2.21 10.40 0.02
CA ARG A 91 -1.41 10.06 1.20
C ARG A 91 -0.14 9.33 0.82
N PHE A 92 -0.28 8.32 -0.01
CA PHE A 92 0.83 7.59 -0.61
C PHE A 92 0.76 7.66 -2.13
N LEU A 93 1.92 7.79 -2.77
CA LEU A 93 2.10 7.52 -4.19
C LEU A 93 2.83 6.18 -4.30
N VAL A 94 2.19 5.22 -4.95
CA VAL A 94 2.74 3.87 -5.11
C VAL A 94 3.44 3.79 -6.45
N ILE A 95 4.69 3.38 -6.43
CA ILE A 95 5.48 3.11 -7.64
C ILE A 95 5.59 1.59 -7.76
N GLU A 96 5.32 1.05 -8.93
CA GLU A 96 5.41 -0.38 -9.22
C GLU A 96 6.03 -0.59 -10.60
N PHE A 97 6.64 -1.76 -10.77
CA PHE A 97 7.35 -2.16 -11.98
C PHE A 97 6.90 -3.57 -12.35
N ASP A 98 6.49 -3.78 -13.59
CA ASP A 98 6.07 -5.11 -14.05
C ASP A 98 7.11 -5.76 -14.96
N GLU A 99 7.97 -4.97 -15.62
CA GLU A 99 8.83 -5.45 -16.71
C GLU A 99 10.32 -5.56 -16.32
N LEU A 100 10.67 -5.26 -15.06
CA LEU A 100 12.05 -5.32 -14.54
C LEU A 100 12.26 -6.53 -13.63
N ALA A 101 13.51 -6.98 -13.47
CA ALA A 101 13.86 -8.00 -12.48
C ALA A 101 13.69 -7.47 -11.04
N LEU A 102 13.35 -8.33 -10.08
CA LEU A 102 13.05 -7.91 -8.70
C LEU A 102 14.20 -7.11 -8.05
N GLU A 103 15.44 -7.46 -8.36
CA GLU A 103 16.64 -6.78 -7.88
C GLU A 103 16.74 -5.35 -8.44
N GLU A 104 16.42 -5.17 -9.72
CA GLU A 104 16.38 -3.84 -10.36
C GLU A 104 15.26 -2.99 -9.76
N GLN A 105 14.08 -3.58 -9.55
CA GLN A 105 12.96 -2.89 -8.90
C GLN A 105 13.35 -2.42 -7.49
N ALA A 106 14.01 -3.28 -6.70
CA ALA A 106 14.48 -2.94 -5.37
C ALA A 106 15.53 -1.81 -5.40
N ALA A 107 16.50 -1.87 -6.32
CA ALA A 107 17.51 -0.82 -6.50
C ALA A 107 16.88 0.52 -6.87
N ILE A 108 15.88 0.53 -7.75
CA ILE A 108 15.16 1.75 -8.13
C ILE A 108 14.34 2.28 -6.95
N HIS A 109 13.68 1.44 -6.17
CA HIS A 109 12.96 1.89 -4.96
C HIS A 109 13.90 2.57 -3.95
N ILE A 110 15.10 2.01 -3.74
CA ILE A 110 16.14 2.61 -2.90
C ILE A 110 16.58 3.98 -3.47
N HIS A 111 16.80 4.06 -4.78
CA HIS A 111 17.15 5.32 -5.45
C HIS A 111 16.06 6.38 -5.29
N LEU A 112 14.79 6.02 -5.50
CA LEU A 112 13.65 6.92 -5.36
C LEU A 112 13.42 7.36 -3.89
N ALA A 113 13.83 6.54 -2.91
CA ALA A 113 13.72 6.86 -1.49
C ALA A 113 14.59 8.05 -1.07
N ALA A 114 15.55 8.47 -1.89
CA ALA A 114 16.30 9.71 -1.68
C ALA A 114 15.46 10.97 -1.89
N ARG A 115 14.29 10.88 -2.54
CA ARG A 115 13.43 12.03 -2.88
C ARG A 115 12.17 12.12 -2.03
N TYR A 116 11.52 10.98 -1.75
CA TYR A 116 10.40 10.90 -0.82
C TYR A 116 10.57 9.73 0.15
N PRO A 117 10.05 9.83 1.38
CA PRO A 117 10.14 8.73 2.34
C PRO A 117 9.46 7.47 1.82
N LEU A 118 10.23 6.41 1.62
CA LEU A 118 9.70 5.08 1.37
C LEU A 118 9.14 4.53 2.69
N ALA A 119 7.83 4.28 2.73
CA ALA A 119 7.13 3.78 3.91
C ALA A 119 7.13 2.26 3.97
N LEU A 120 6.88 1.60 2.84
CA LEU A 120 6.93 0.15 2.74
C LEU A 120 7.23 -0.32 1.31
N VAL A 121 7.71 -1.55 1.19
CA VAL A 121 7.75 -2.29 -0.08
C VAL A 121 6.98 -3.60 0.10
N VAL A 122 5.96 -3.80 -0.73
CA VAL A 122 5.14 -5.02 -0.74
C VAL A 122 5.32 -5.76 -2.06
N HIS A 123 5.51 -7.07 -1.99
CA HIS A 123 5.49 -7.94 -3.15
C HIS A 123 4.06 -8.23 -3.57
N SER A 124 3.76 -8.09 -4.86
CA SER A 124 2.43 -8.24 -5.43
C SER A 124 1.86 -9.66 -5.38
N GLY A 125 2.61 -10.63 -4.84
CA GLY A 125 2.31 -12.06 -4.95
C GLY A 125 2.51 -12.61 -6.37
N GLY A 126 3.12 -11.82 -7.27
CA GLY A 126 3.44 -12.19 -8.65
C GLY A 126 4.90 -11.85 -8.98
N LYS A 127 5.11 -10.75 -9.71
CA LYS A 127 6.42 -10.34 -10.24
C LYS A 127 6.89 -8.94 -9.80
N SER A 128 6.08 -8.22 -9.02
CA SER A 128 6.26 -6.77 -8.82
C SER A 128 6.44 -6.40 -7.35
N LEU A 129 7.37 -5.47 -7.09
CA LEU A 129 7.55 -4.74 -5.85
C LEU A 129 6.86 -3.38 -5.95
N HIS A 130 5.91 -3.15 -5.05
CA HIS A 130 5.17 -1.90 -4.96
C HIS A 130 5.75 -1.10 -3.80
N GLY A 131 6.44 -0.01 -4.12
CA GLY A 131 7.01 0.92 -3.15
C GLY A 131 6.00 2.00 -2.81
N TRP A 132 5.62 2.11 -1.54
CA TRP A 132 4.69 3.15 -1.07
C TRP A 132 5.48 4.34 -0.55
N PHE A 133 5.43 5.46 -1.28
CA PHE A 133 6.10 6.70 -0.89
C PHE A 133 5.12 7.63 -0.16
N PHE A 134 5.49 8.09 1.03
CA PHE A 134 4.67 9.02 1.79
C PHE A 134 4.76 10.43 1.21
N VAL A 135 3.61 10.98 0.81
CA VAL A 135 3.53 12.24 0.05
C VAL A 135 2.44 13.18 0.55
N ALA A 136 1.86 12.91 1.73
CA ALA A 136 0.78 13.73 2.27
C ALA A 136 1.22 15.20 2.42
N GLY A 137 0.37 16.11 1.97
CA GLY A 137 0.62 17.57 2.03
C GLY A 137 1.51 18.13 0.93
N ARG A 138 2.00 17.30 0.00
CA ARG A 138 2.77 17.75 -1.18
C ARG A 138 1.84 18.21 -2.31
N ALA A 139 2.33 19.10 -3.17
CA ALA A 139 1.58 19.61 -4.30
C ALA A 139 1.48 18.57 -5.44
N GLU A 140 0.32 18.42 -6.07
CA GLU A 140 0.14 17.41 -7.13
C GLU A 140 1.08 17.61 -8.33
N ASP A 141 1.46 18.85 -8.69
CA ASP A 141 2.42 19.10 -9.77
C ASP A 141 3.83 18.60 -9.45
N GLU A 142 4.25 18.75 -8.18
CA GLU A 142 5.52 18.20 -7.68
C GLU A 142 5.50 16.67 -7.74
N LEU A 143 4.41 16.06 -7.28
CA LEU A 143 4.20 14.62 -7.29
C LEU A 143 4.09 14.06 -8.71
N ARG A 144 3.54 14.83 -9.64
CA ARG A 144 3.50 14.47 -11.07
C ARG A 144 4.91 14.40 -11.63
N GLY A 145 5.78 15.35 -11.29
CA GLY A 145 7.19 15.31 -11.67
C GLY A 145 7.90 14.07 -11.15
N PHE A 146 7.64 13.68 -9.90
CA PHE A 146 8.18 12.45 -9.32
C PHE A 146 7.67 11.19 -10.02
N MET A 147 6.37 11.11 -10.29
CA MET A 147 5.78 9.99 -11.02
C MET A 147 6.36 9.86 -12.43
N ASN A 148 6.45 10.97 -13.17
CA ASN A 148 7.03 10.99 -14.51
C ASN A 148 8.49 10.53 -14.51
N TYR A 149 9.26 10.94 -13.49
CA TYR A 149 10.64 10.46 -13.32
C TYR A 149 10.69 8.95 -13.09
N ALA A 150 9.85 8.41 -12.19
CA ALA A 150 9.77 6.98 -11.94
C ALA A 150 9.34 6.19 -13.20
N VAL A 151 8.37 6.71 -13.97
CA VAL A 151 7.96 6.14 -15.27
C VAL A 151 9.13 6.13 -16.27
N GLY A 152 9.95 7.19 -16.29
CA GLY A 152 11.18 7.23 -17.08
C GLY A 152 12.23 6.17 -16.68
N LEU A 153 12.14 5.64 -15.46
CA LEU A 153 12.93 4.51 -14.97
C LEU A 153 12.24 3.16 -15.16
N GLY A 154 11.08 3.11 -15.83
CA GLY A 154 10.34 1.88 -16.14
C GLY A 154 9.13 1.59 -15.25
N ALA A 155 8.69 2.53 -14.40
CA ALA A 155 7.49 2.32 -13.59
C ALA A 155 6.18 2.35 -14.41
N ASP A 156 5.16 1.64 -13.91
CA ASP A 156 3.81 1.68 -14.49
C ASP A 156 3.12 3.05 -14.19
N PRO A 157 2.51 3.72 -15.19
CA PRO A 157 1.87 5.02 -15.01
C PRO A 157 0.48 4.99 -14.32
N HIS A 158 -0.21 3.84 -14.25
CA HIS A 158 -1.60 3.71 -13.80
C HIS A 158 -1.80 4.11 -12.33
N THR A 159 -0.81 3.86 -11.47
CA THR A 159 -0.86 4.20 -10.04
C THR A 159 -0.88 5.70 -9.78
N TRP A 160 -0.71 6.53 -10.83
CA TRP A 160 -0.93 7.96 -10.73
C TRP A 160 -2.37 8.28 -10.34
N THR A 161 -3.35 7.54 -10.86
CA THR A 161 -4.77 7.80 -10.56
C THR A 161 -5.02 7.62 -9.07
N ARG A 162 -5.48 8.67 -8.37
CA ARG A 162 -5.62 8.67 -6.89
C ARG A 162 -6.48 7.52 -6.36
N CYS A 163 -7.50 7.12 -7.13
CA CYS A 163 -8.40 6.03 -6.79
C CYS A 163 -7.97 4.68 -7.40
N GLN A 164 -6.74 4.54 -7.90
CA GLN A 164 -6.22 3.24 -8.34
C GLN A 164 -6.04 2.34 -7.12
N ALA A 165 -6.59 1.13 -7.18
CA ALA A 165 -6.39 0.15 -6.13
C ALA A 165 -5.04 -0.55 -6.34
N VAL A 166 -4.28 -0.69 -5.26
CA VAL A 166 -2.95 -1.31 -5.23
C VAL A 166 -2.95 -2.48 -4.25
N ARG A 167 -1.86 -3.22 -4.20
CA ARG A 167 -1.68 -4.40 -3.34
C ARG A 167 -1.80 -4.04 -1.84
N THR A 168 -2.68 -4.73 -1.12
CA THR A 168 -2.78 -4.59 0.36
C THR A 168 -1.50 -5.14 1.01
N PRO A 169 -0.75 -4.33 1.79
CA PRO A 169 0.43 -4.81 2.52
C PRO A 169 0.08 -5.96 3.48
N GLY A 170 0.65 -7.14 3.26
CA GLY A 170 0.38 -8.33 4.04
C GLY A 170 -0.97 -8.99 3.75
N GLY A 171 -1.77 -8.48 2.79
CA GLY A 171 -3.04 -9.09 2.38
C GLY A 171 -2.87 -10.37 1.56
N LEU A 172 -3.96 -10.85 0.97
CA LEU A 172 -3.99 -12.11 0.22
C LEU A 172 -4.35 -11.89 -1.25
N ARG A 173 -3.46 -12.36 -2.14
CA ARG A 173 -3.73 -12.44 -3.58
C ARG A 173 -4.28 -13.81 -3.96
N ARG A 174 -5.37 -13.84 -4.73
CA ARG A 174 -6.04 -15.08 -5.17
C ARG A 174 -6.02 -15.19 -6.68
N VAL A 175 -5.27 -16.17 -7.21
CA VAL A 175 -5.17 -16.40 -8.66
C VAL A 175 -5.24 -17.90 -8.94
N GLY A 176 -6.17 -18.33 -9.79
CA GLY A 176 -6.28 -19.73 -10.23
C GLY A 176 -6.42 -20.73 -9.09
N GLY A 177 -7.16 -20.39 -8.03
CA GLY A 177 -7.32 -21.22 -6.83
C GLY A 177 -6.12 -21.19 -5.85
N SER A 178 -5.00 -20.57 -6.22
CA SER A 178 -3.86 -20.37 -5.33
C SER A 178 -4.02 -19.10 -4.50
N VAL A 179 -3.65 -19.17 -3.22
CA VAL A 179 -3.59 -18.04 -2.30
C VAL A 179 -2.14 -17.70 -2.02
N ARG A 180 -1.75 -16.44 -2.22
CA ARG A 180 -0.40 -15.94 -1.94
C ARG A 180 -0.47 -14.75 -1.00
N VAL A 181 0.38 -14.74 0.03
CA VAL A 181 0.54 -13.57 0.89
C VAL A 181 1.30 -12.50 0.12
N GLN A 182 0.80 -11.27 0.20
CA GLN A 182 1.45 -10.08 -0.35
C GLN A 182 2.53 -9.63 0.64
N GLN A 183 3.70 -10.29 0.58
CA GLN A 183 4.76 -10.15 1.57
C GLN A 183 5.30 -8.72 1.63
N VAL A 184 5.46 -8.20 2.85
CA VAL A 184 6.13 -6.92 3.11
C VAL A 184 7.62 -7.17 3.27
N PHE A 185 8.44 -6.67 2.35
CA PHE A 185 9.90 -6.81 2.39
C PHE A 185 10.61 -5.70 3.14
N PHE A 186 9.97 -4.52 3.21
CA PHE A 186 10.49 -3.37 3.91
C PHE A 186 9.34 -2.61 4.54
N PHE A 187 9.56 -2.10 5.75
CA PHE A 187 8.64 -1.21 6.45
C PHE A 187 9.41 -0.23 7.33
N ASN A 188 9.17 1.06 7.12
CA ASN A 188 9.66 2.14 7.96
C ASN A 188 8.47 2.75 8.72
N PRO A 189 8.25 2.43 10.01
CA PRO A 189 7.11 2.96 10.76
C PRO A 189 7.16 4.48 10.99
N ASN A 190 8.33 5.11 10.80
CA ASN A 190 8.57 6.53 11.03
C ASN A 190 8.62 7.36 9.74
N PHE A 191 7.99 6.88 8.65
CA PHE A 191 8.01 7.53 7.33
C PHE A 191 7.48 8.98 7.33
N GLY A 192 6.72 9.39 8.35
CA GLY A 192 6.07 10.69 8.46
C GLY A 192 6.89 11.79 9.15
N GLY A 193 8.07 11.45 9.68
CA GLY A 193 8.84 12.32 10.58
C GLY A 193 8.43 12.17 12.04
#